data_AF-A0A438B5D4-F1
#
_entry.id   AF-A0A438B5D4-F1
#
_cell.length_a   1.000
_cell.length_b   1.000
_cell.length_c   1.000
_cell.angle_alpha   90.00
_cell.angle_beta   90.00
_cell.angle_gamma   90.00
#
_symmetry.space_group_name_H-M   'P 1'
#
loop_
_entity.id
_entity.type
_entity.pdbx_description
1 polymer ?
#
loop_
_entity_poly.entity_id
_entity_poly.type
_entity_poly.pdbx_seq_one_letter_code
_entity_poly.pdbx_strand_id
1 'polypeptide(L)'
;MAISLQSMCIGADSTFVAMAHNPAEFDGVRSMIAIQPLTGRSFAERALEAMGVPEAIGHFETAIQLLTSFKVDDYDMTRFATAVTIPTLVVQVRDDLMTREADVQAIYDAIPAVDKEMFWIGGTSIRHHGYTYFAEHPEKMIDWYNSHP
;
A
#
# COMPACT_ATOMS: atom_id res chain seq x y z
N MET A 1 -3.87 -25.14 9.06
CA MET A 1 -4.59 -23.86 9.20
C MET A 1 -4.11 -22.98 8.06
N ALA A 2 -5.00 -22.46 7.24
CA ALA A 2 -4.65 -21.51 6.18
C ALA A 2 -4.52 -20.12 6.79
N ILE A 3 -3.42 -19.41 6.51
CA ILE A 3 -3.21 -18.04 6.99
C ILE A 3 -3.16 -17.13 5.77
N SER A 4 -4.02 -16.12 5.75
CA SER A 4 -3.99 -15.04 4.76
C SER A 4 -3.95 -13.70 5.49
N LEU A 5 -3.26 -12.72 4.90
CA LEU A 5 -3.09 -11.40 5.49
C LEU A 5 -4.09 -10.41 4.90
N GLN A 6 -4.62 -9.53 5.76
CA GLN A 6 -5.34 -8.34 5.34
C GLN A 6 -4.63 -7.13 5.93
N SER A 7 -3.90 -6.39 5.10
CA SER A 7 -3.04 -5.32 5.54
C SER A 7 -3.52 -4.00 4.97
N MET A 8 -3.72 -2.99 5.83
CA MET A 8 -4.38 -1.74 5.47
C MET A 8 -3.46 -0.53 5.66
N CYS A 9 -3.36 0.32 4.63
CA CYS A 9 -2.58 1.54 4.62
C CYS A 9 -1.13 1.30 5.07
N ILE A 10 -0.65 2.03 6.08
CA ILE A 10 0.67 1.84 6.70
C ILE A 10 0.85 0.40 7.23
N GLY A 11 -0.22 -0.34 7.50
CA GLY A 11 -0.14 -1.77 7.81
C GLY A 11 0.30 -2.63 6.60
N ALA A 12 -0.12 -2.29 5.38
CA ALA A 12 0.40 -2.91 4.16
C ALA A 12 1.88 -2.57 3.95
N ASP A 13 2.23 -1.30 4.09
CA ASP A 13 3.61 -0.81 4.01
C ASP A 13 4.50 -1.55 5.04
N SER A 14 4.04 -1.65 6.28
CA SER A 14 4.73 -2.38 7.35
C SER A 14 4.87 -3.87 7.04
N THR A 15 3.87 -4.48 6.39
CA THR A 15 3.92 -5.88 5.96
C THR A 15 4.99 -6.07 4.89
N PHE A 16 5.10 -5.16 3.91
CA PHE A 16 6.13 -5.24 2.87
C PHE A 16 7.53 -5.10 3.47
N VAL A 17 7.72 -4.14 4.37
CA VAL A 17 8.98 -3.96 5.11
C VAL A 17 9.31 -5.20 5.93
N ALA A 18 8.33 -5.78 6.63
CA ALA A 18 8.54 -6.99 7.42
C ALA A 18 8.93 -8.19 6.54
N MET A 19 8.28 -8.38 5.39
CA MET A 19 8.64 -9.43 4.43
C MET A 19 10.04 -9.24 3.86
N ALA A 20 10.47 -8.00 3.62
CA ALA A 20 11.82 -7.71 3.16
C ALA A 20 12.90 -8.04 4.21
N HIS A 21 12.62 -7.80 5.49
CA HIS A 21 13.58 -8.02 6.56
C HIS A 21 13.56 -9.44 7.14
N ASN A 22 12.39 -10.06 7.22
CA ASN A 22 12.18 -11.36 7.89
C ASN A 22 11.29 -12.27 7.04
N PRO A 23 11.69 -12.64 5.80
CA PRO A 23 10.83 -13.39 4.88
C PRO A 23 10.38 -14.75 5.44
N ALA A 24 11.21 -15.42 6.24
CA ALA A 24 10.90 -16.72 6.82
C ALA A 24 9.71 -16.69 7.81
N GLU A 25 9.42 -15.53 8.41
CA GLU A 25 8.24 -15.37 9.30
C GLU A 25 6.91 -15.42 8.53
N PHE A 26 6.98 -15.33 7.19
CA PHE A 26 5.83 -15.42 6.30
C PHE A 26 5.70 -16.80 5.64
N ASP A 27 6.54 -17.77 6.03
CA ASP A 27 6.42 -19.16 5.57
C ASP A 27 5.05 -19.73 5.97
N GLY A 28 4.30 -20.19 4.97
CA GLY A 28 2.96 -20.73 5.17
C GLY A 28 1.82 -19.70 5.07
N VAL A 29 2.12 -18.41 4.88
CA VAL A 29 1.11 -17.42 4.46
C VAL A 29 0.70 -17.71 3.02
N ARG A 30 -0.60 -17.83 2.78
CA ARG A 30 -1.18 -18.27 1.52
C ARG A 30 -1.45 -17.13 0.54
N SER A 31 -1.88 -15.99 1.05
CA SER A 31 -2.17 -14.82 0.24
C SER A 31 -2.22 -13.56 1.11
N MET A 32 -2.26 -12.41 0.45
CA MET A 32 -2.46 -11.11 1.07
C MET A 32 -3.47 -10.27 0.29
N ILE A 33 -4.27 -9.48 1.01
CA ILE A 33 -4.95 -8.31 0.46
C ILE A 33 -4.26 -7.07 1.02
N ALA A 34 -3.60 -6.31 0.16
CA ALA A 34 -2.93 -5.05 0.47
C ALA A 34 -3.85 -3.87 0.12
N ILE A 35 -4.49 -3.30 1.13
CA ILE A 35 -5.47 -2.22 0.99
C ILE A 35 -4.77 -0.88 1.08
N GLN A 36 -4.70 -0.18 -0.04
CA GLN A 36 -4.14 1.16 -0.21
C GLN A 36 -2.72 1.30 0.34
N PRO A 37 -1.72 0.55 -0.15
CA PRO A 37 -0.33 0.86 0.16
C PRO A 37 0.04 2.24 -0.41
N LEU A 38 1.06 2.89 0.13
CA LEU A 38 1.48 4.22 -0.35
C LEU A 38 3.00 4.40 -0.27
N THR A 39 3.50 5.47 -0.90
CA THR A 39 4.87 5.95 -0.68
C THR A 39 4.84 7.23 0.15
N GLY A 40 5.83 7.41 1.02
CA GLY A 40 5.90 8.60 1.88
C GLY A 40 5.98 9.91 1.09
N ARG A 41 6.68 9.91 -0.06
CA ARG A 41 6.77 11.09 -0.94
C ARG A 41 5.41 11.48 -1.52
N SER A 42 4.68 10.53 -2.10
CA SER A 42 3.35 10.80 -2.68
C SER A 42 2.40 11.39 -1.64
N PHE A 43 2.37 10.79 -0.45
CA PHE A 43 1.59 11.28 0.67
C PHE A 43 1.97 12.70 1.10
N ALA A 44 3.28 12.98 1.21
CA ALA A 44 3.77 14.28 1.61
C ALA A 44 3.39 15.36 0.59
N GLU A 45 3.60 15.12 -0.70
CA GLU A 45 3.25 16.05 -1.76
C GLU A 45 1.74 16.32 -1.82
N ARG A 46 0.92 15.27 -1.70
CA ARG A 46 -0.55 15.38 -1.63
C ARG A 46 -1.01 16.21 -0.44
N ALA A 47 -0.42 15.99 0.73
CA ALA A 47 -0.72 16.75 1.93
C ALA A 47 -0.35 18.24 1.76
N LEU A 48 0.80 18.54 1.15
CA LEU A 48 1.25 19.91 0.89
C LEU A 48 0.40 20.61 -0.18
N GLU A 49 0.01 19.90 -1.24
CA GLU A 49 -0.95 20.37 -2.24
C GLU A 49 -2.28 20.76 -1.56
N ALA A 50 -2.81 19.90 -0.69
CA ALA A 50 -4.06 20.16 0.04
C ALA A 50 -3.95 21.34 1.03
N MET A 51 -2.75 21.61 1.56
CA MET A 51 -2.47 22.76 2.41
C MET A 51 -2.20 24.06 1.62
N GLY A 52 -2.14 23.99 0.29
CA GLY A 52 -1.88 25.15 -0.57
C GLY A 52 -0.42 25.58 -0.64
N VAL A 53 0.52 24.68 -0.34
CA VAL A 53 1.98 24.93 -0.31
C VAL A 53 2.78 23.82 -1.03
N PRO A 54 2.45 23.48 -2.30
CA PRO A 54 3.05 22.35 -3.01
C PRO A 54 4.58 22.43 -3.17
N GLU A 55 5.14 23.64 -3.19
CA GLU A 55 6.58 23.89 -3.27
C GLU A 55 7.36 23.60 -1.97
N ALA A 56 6.67 23.34 -0.86
CA ALA A 56 7.29 23.18 0.46
C ALA A 56 7.85 21.76 0.73
N ILE A 57 7.92 20.88 -0.29
CA ILE A 57 8.39 19.49 -0.11
C ILE A 57 9.80 19.43 0.51
N GLY A 58 10.72 20.32 0.13
CA GLY A 58 12.06 20.36 0.73
C GLY A 58 12.06 20.73 2.21
N HIS A 59 11.11 21.54 2.67
CA HIS A 59 10.94 21.84 4.10
C HIS A 59 10.39 20.62 4.85
N PHE A 60 9.43 19.91 4.25
CA PHE A 60 8.90 18.67 4.83
C PHE A 60 10.00 17.60 4.95
N GLU A 61 10.82 17.41 3.90
CA GLU A 61 11.95 16.49 3.92
C GLU A 61 12.94 16.80 5.03
N THR A 62 13.29 18.08 5.18
CA THR A 62 14.18 18.56 6.25
C THR A 62 13.57 18.28 7.63
N ALA A 63 12.28 18.59 7.81
CA ALA A 63 11.59 18.38 9.08
C ALA A 63 11.52 16.89 9.45
N ILE A 64 11.17 16.01 8.50
CA ILE A 64 11.13 14.56 8.72
C ILE A 64 12.52 14.06 9.12
N GLN A 65 13.57 14.46 8.40
CA GLN A 65 14.92 14.01 8.71
C GLN A 65 15.40 14.50 10.08
N LEU A 66 15.07 15.72 10.48
CA LEU A 66 15.42 16.22 11.82
C LEU A 66 14.67 15.49 12.94
N LEU A 67 13.41 15.11 12.71
CA LEU A 67 12.57 14.47 13.72
C LEU A 67 12.85 12.97 13.86
N THR A 68 13.13 12.28 12.77
CA THR A 68 13.19 10.81 12.74
C THR A 68 14.57 10.27 12.36
N SER A 69 15.47 11.12 11.85
CA SER A 69 16.72 10.72 11.16
C SER A 69 16.51 9.96 9.84
N PHE A 70 15.28 9.70 9.43
CA PHE A 70 14.94 9.08 8.15
C PHE A 70 14.58 10.13 7.11
N LYS A 71 14.82 9.82 5.83
CA LYS A 71 14.39 10.63 4.70
C LYS A 71 12.98 10.22 4.28
N VAL A 72 12.28 11.11 3.58
CA VAL A 72 10.96 10.81 3.01
C VAL A 72 11.01 9.60 2.07
N ASP A 73 12.08 9.47 1.30
CA ASP A 73 12.29 8.34 0.38
C ASP A 73 12.67 7.03 1.10
N ASP A 74 12.94 7.06 2.41
CA ASP A 74 13.06 5.82 3.19
C ASP A 74 11.70 5.13 3.38
N TYR A 75 10.61 5.83 3.08
CA TYR A 75 9.25 5.31 3.08
C TYR A 75 8.74 5.03 1.65
N ASP A 76 9.64 4.76 0.71
CA ASP A 76 9.27 4.29 -0.63
C ASP A 76 8.93 2.80 -0.62
N MET A 77 7.65 2.47 -0.74
CA MET A 77 7.19 1.09 -0.71
C MET A 77 7.45 0.32 -2.01
N THR A 78 7.78 0.98 -3.12
CA THR A 78 8.14 0.27 -4.36
C THR A 78 9.36 -0.62 -4.16
N ARG A 79 10.35 -0.16 -3.36
CA ARG A 79 11.56 -0.93 -3.05
C ARG A 79 11.27 -2.18 -2.21
N PHE A 80 10.30 -2.10 -1.29
CA PHE A 80 9.95 -3.19 -0.38
C PHE A 80 8.92 -4.15 -0.99
N ALA A 81 8.09 -3.68 -1.92
CA ALA A 81 7.17 -4.50 -2.68
C ALA A 81 7.91 -5.63 -3.43
N THR A 82 9.19 -5.43 -3.78
CA THR A 82 10.03 -6.46 -4.41
C THR A 82 10.24 -7.72 -3.54
N ALA A 83 9.97 -7.65 -2.23
CA ALA A 83 10.03 -8.79 -1.33
C ALA A 83 8.71 -9.57 -1.21
N VAL A 84 7.62 -9.07 -1.82
CA VAL A 84 6.28 -9.68 -1.72
C VAL A 84 6.15 -10.80 -2.75
N THR A 85 6.49 -12.02 -2.35
CA THR A 85 6.50 -13.19 -3.25
C THR A 85 5.23 -14.04 -3.18
N ILE A 86 4.35 -13.77 -2.20
CA ILE A 86 3.08 -14.47 -2.02
C ILE A 86 1.98 -13.87 -2.90
N PRO A 87 0.93 -14.65 -3.23
CA PRO A 87 -0.21 -14.13 -3.96
C PRO A 87 -0.80 -12.87 -3.33
N THR A 88 -0.97 -11.80 -4.11
CA THR A 88 -1.35 -10.48 -3.57
C THR A 88 -2.42 -9.77 -4.38
N LEU A 89 -3.53 -9.44 -3.72
CA LEU A 89 -4.53 -8.50 -4.22
C LEU A 89 -4.24 -7.10 -3.69
N VAL A 90 -3.88 -6.17 -4.56
CA VAL A 90 -3.74 -4.74 -4.22
C VAL A 90 -5.07 -4.05 -4.47
N VAL A 91 -5.54 -3.28 -3.48
CA VAL A 91 -6.83 -2.58 -3.54
C VAL A 91 -6.60 -1.10 -3.37
N GLN A 92 -7.09 -0.26 -4.27
CA GLN A 92 -6.87 1.18 -4.18
C GLN A 92 -8.04 1.99 -4.69
N VAL A 93 -8.42 3.06 -3.97
CA VAL A 93 -9.31 4.10 -4.51
C VAL A 93 -8.59 4.79 -5.66
N ARG A 94 -9.20 4.79 -6.84
CA ARG A 94 -8.55 5.26 -8.08
C ARG A 94 -8.19 6.74 -8.02
N ASP A 95 -9.15 7.57 -7.60
CA ASP A 95 -9.00 9.04 -7.54
C ASP A 95 -8.62 9.53 -6.13
N ASP A 96 -7.85 8.73 -5.37
CA ASP A 96 -7.52 9.01 -3.96
C ASP A 96 -6.80 10.35 -3.77
N LEU A 97 -7.32 11.20 -2.88
CA LEU A 97 -6.72 12.49 -2.54
C LEU A 97 -5.35 12.39 -1.85
N MET A 98 -5.02 11.25 -1.26
CA MET A 98 -3.81 11.05 -0.45
C MET A 98 -2.64 10.44 -1.23
N THR A 99 -2.86 10.00 -2.46
CA THR A 99 -1.83 9.37 -3.32
C THR A 99 -2.10 9.69 -4.79
N ARG A 100 -1.39 9.05 -5.72
CA ARG A 100 -1.68 9.07 -7.16
C ARG A 100 -1.81 7.64 -7.67
N GLU A 101 -2.64 7.45 -8.68
CA GLU A 101 -2.79 6.16 -9.39
C GLU A 101 -1.43 5.60 -9.81
N ALA A 102 -0.55 6.44 -10.37
CA ALA A 102 0.79 6.05 -10.81
C ALA A 102 1.70 5.55 -9.68
N ASP A 103 1.59 6.13 -8.49
CA ASP A 103 2.42 5.75 -7.34
C ASP A 103 2.05 4.34 -6.85
N VAL A 104 0.74 4.04 -6.80
CA VAL A 104 0.27 2.72 -6.37
C VAL A 104 0.44 1.67 -7.46
N GLN A 105 0.31 2.07 -8.73
CA GLN A 105 0.65 1.21 -9.86
C GLN A 105 2.14 0.80 -9.82
N ALA A 106 3.04 1.74 -9.51
CA ALA A 106 4.46 1.42 -9.37
C ALA A 106 4.74 0.42 -8.24
N ILE A 107 4.04 0.55 -7.10
CA ILE A 107 4.12 -0.44 -6.00
C ILE A 107 3.66 -1.81 -6.49
N TYR A 108 2.50 -1.89 -7.15
CA TYR A 108 1.98 -3.15 -7.68
C TYR A 108 2.90 -3.78 -8.72
N ASP A 109 3.45 -2.98 -9.64
CA ASP A 109 4.34 -3.47 -10.69
C ASP A 109 5.62 -4.08 -10.10
N ALA A 110 6.12 -3.52 -8.99
CA ALA A 110 7.31 -4.00 -8.28
C ALA A 110 7.10 -5.33 -7.54
N ILE A 111 5.86 -5.74 -7.26
CA ILE A 111 5.57 -7.03 -6.62
C ILE A 111 5.94 -8.19 -7.57
N PRO A 112 6.85 -9.11 -7.19
CA PRO A 112 7.28 -10.20 -8.06
C PRO A 112 6.32 -11.39 -8.08
N ALA A 113 5.34 -11.45 -7.17
CA ALA A 113 4.35 -12.53 -7.16
C ALA A 113 3.68 -12.69 -8.53
N VAL A 114 3.67 -13.92 -9.02
CA VAL A 114 3.06 -14.26 -10.32
C VAL A 114 1.55 -14.10 -10.24
N ASP A 115 0.96 -14.54 -9.12
CA ASP A 115 -0.46 -14.38 -8.83
C ASP A 115 -0.68 -13.06 -8.09
N LYS A 116 -0.91 -12.00 -8.85
CA LYS A 116 -1.24 -10.69 -8.29
C LYS A 116 -2.34 -10.03 -9.10
N GLU A 117 -3.16 -9.23 -8.42
CA GLU A 117 -4.24 -8.49 -9.05
C GLU A 117 -4.30 -7.06 -8.49
N MET A 118 -4.58 -6.09 -9.35
CA MET A 118 -4.89 -4.72 -8.97
C MET A 118 -6.40 -4.50 -9.06
N PHE A 119 -7.00 -4.05 -7.97
CA PHE A 119 -8.42 -3.72 -7.89
C PHE A 119 -8.63 -2.24 -7.57
N TRP A 120 -9.16 -1.50 -8.56
CA TRP A 120 -9.43 -0.08 -8.46
C TRP A 120 -10.87 0.18 -8.02
N ILE A 121 -11.04 0.88 -6.90
CA ILE A 121 -12.32 1.37 -6.41
C ILE A 121 -12.59 2.74 -7.04
N GLY A 122 -13.65 2.82 -7.85
CA GLY A 122 -14.09 4.06 -8.50
C GLY A 122 -15.19 4.79 -7.74
N GLY A 123 -15.55 5.99 -8.21
CA GLY A 123 -16.70 6.74 -7.71
C GLY A 123 -16.48 7.50 -6.40
N THR A 124 -15.23 7.57 -5.93
CA THR A 124 -14.84 8.29 -4.71
C THR A 124 -13.39 8.73 -4.81
N SER A 125 -13.06 9.84 -4.15
CA SER A 125 -11.69 10.28 -3.89
C SER A 125 -11.30 10.12 -2.41
N ILE A 126 -12.25 9.69 -1.57
CA ILE A 126 -12.06 9.52 -0.13
C ILE A 126 -11.43 8.17 0.17
N ARG A 127 -10.17 8.17 0.59
CA ARG A 127 -9.38 7.00 0.99
C ARG A 127 -10.10 6.08 1.99
N HIS A 128 -10.86 6.65 2.93
CA HIS A 128 -11.56 5.84 3.94
C HIS A 128 -12.58 4.86 3.32
N HIS A 129 -13.18 5.20 2.18
CA HIS A 129 -14.06 4.27 1.46
C HIS A 129 -13.31 3.03 0.96
N GLY A 130 -12.01 3.13 0.67
CA GLY A 130 -11.17 1.97 0.36
C GLY A 130 -10.95 1.06 1.57
N TYR A 131 -10.88 1.61 2.78
CA TYR A 131 -10.72 0.83 4.02
C TYR A 131 -11.98 0.02 4.36
N THR A 132 -13.15 0.59 4.08
CA THR A 132 -14.44 -0.03 4.41
C THR A 132 -15.08 -0.78 3.24
N TYR A 133 -14.47 -0.75 2.05
CA TYR A 133 -15.08 -1.29 0.82
C TYR A 133 -15.61 -2.71 0.97
N PHE A 134 -14.81 -3.62 1.54
CA PHE A 134 -15.21 -5.02 1.71
C PHE A 134 -16.24 -5.27 2.82
N ALA A 135 -16.58 -4.27 3.63
CA ALA A 135 -17.72 -4.37 4.53
C ALA A 135 -19.05 -4.28 3.77
N GLU A 136 -19.06 -3.60 2.62
CA GLU A 136 -20.25 -3.39 1.78
C GLU A 136 -20.25 -4.31 0.53
N HIS A 137 -19.07 -4.63 0.00
CA HIS A 137 -18.85 -5.42 -1.20
C HIS A 137 -17.87 -6.58 -0.95
N PRO A 138 -18.25 -7.60 -0.14
CA PRO A 138 -17.33 -8.62 0.35
C PRO A 138 -16.92 -9.66 -0.70
N GLU A 139 -17.62 -9.73 -1.84
CA GLU A 139 -17.54 -10.83 -2.80
C GLU A 139 -16.10 -11.07 -3.26
N LYS A 140 -15.42 -10.00 -3.70
CA LYS A 140 -14.04 -10.10 -4.20
C LYS A 140 -13.03 -10.51 -3.12
N MET A 141 -13.22 -10.07 -1.88
CA MET A 141 -12.38 -10.49 -0.76
C MET A 141 -12.58 -11.98 -0.45
N ILE A 142 -13.83 -12.42 -0.41
CA ILE A 142 -14.17 -13.83 -0.15
C ILE A 142 -13.62 -14.73 -1.27
N ASP A 143 -13.81 -14.33 -2.52
CA ASP A 143 -13.32 -15.07 -3.68
C ASP A 143 -11.79 -15.19 -3.64
N TRP A 144 -11.08 -14.10 -3.33
CA TRP A 144 -9.63 -14.08 -3.20
C TRP A 144 -9.12 -15.06 -2.14
N TYR A 145 -9.76 -15.12 -0.97
CA TYR A 145 -9.36 -16.07 0.07
C TYR A 145 -9.73 -17.51 -0.29
N ASN A 146 -10.87 -17.73 -0.93
CA ASN A 146 -11.29 -19.07 -1.36
C ASN A 146 -10.39 -19.65 -2.46
N SER A 147 -9.80 -18.81 -3.32
CA SER A 147 -8.85 -19.27 -4.34
C SER A 147 -7.44 -19.55 -3.78
N HIS A 148 -7.15 -19.17 -2.53
CA HIS A 148 -5.86 -19.33 -1.87
C HIS A 148 -5.95 -20.00 -0.48
N PRO A 149 -6.41 -21.26 -0.39
CA PRO A 149 -6.61 -21.98 0.88
C PRO A 149 -5.32 -22.52 1.53
#